data_AF-A0A2H6FZS6-F1
#
_entry.id   AF-A0A2H6FZS6-F1
#
_cell.length_a   1.000
_cell.length_b   1.000
_cell.length_c   1.000
_cell.angle_alpha   90.00
_cell.angle_beta   90.00
_cell.angle_gamma   90.00
#
_symmetry.space_group_name_H-M   'P 1'
#
loop_
_entity.id
_entity.type
_entity.pdbx_description
1 polymer ?
#
loop_
_entity_poly.entity_id
_entity_poly.type
_entity_poly.pdbx_seq_one_letter_code
_entity_poly.pdbx_strand_id
1 'polypeptide(L)'
;MIKSDIEKAFPGANVVIDSIKYHASVQYNNVLIKIEPNTVIRGTLLPAVEMPLCSFLVKEFNREMSIRCVAKEELFAGKLCAALQRQHPRDLFDVLLLLNKEDGLSRPLLDAFIVYVISQGKPINEMLNPNIHDIENLFVNQFKGMTKMDAIELEDLLQVQKNLPQEILNLFTQADKAFISGFKKGKPDWHLIAYPHAKALPAVRWKQLNLQKMESQKYQQAIEKLEAVLYRVK
;
A
#
# COMPACT_ATOMS: atom_id res chain seq x y z
N MET A 1 18.72 -8.03 -21.45
CA MET A 1 18.23 -9.19 -20.69
C MET A 1 16.71 -9.25 -20.81
N ILE A 2 15.91 -8.57 -19.99
CA ILE A 2 14.43 -8.72 -19.97
C ILE A 2 13.74 -8.61 -21.35
N LYS A 3 13.98 -7.55 -22.13
CA LYS A 3 13.37 -7.39 -23.47
C LYS A 3 13.66 -8.58 -24.39
N SER A 4 14.95 -8.90 -24.55
CA SER A 4 15.39 -10.00 -25.40
C SER A 4 14.85 -11.35 -24.92
N ASP A 5 14.78 -11.57 -23.61
CA ASP A 5 14.29 -12.83 -23.05
C ASP A 5 12.77 -13.00 -23.32
N ILE A 6 11.98 -11.92 -23.19
CA ILE A 6 10.56 -11.92 -23.52
C ILE A 6 10.33 -12.14 -25.02
N GLU A 7 11.05 -11.44 -25.89
CA GLU A 7 10.90 -11.56 -27.34
C GLU A 7 11.33 -12.94 -27.86
N LYS A 8 12.29 -13.59 -27.20
CA LYS A 8 12.68 -14.98 -27.47
C LYS A 8 11.62 -15.98 -27.01
N ALA A 9 11.06 -15.78 -25.81
CA ALA A 9 10.05 -16.67 -25.24
C ALA A 9 8.69 -16.54 -25.96
N PHE A 10 8.37 -15.36 -26.48
CA PHE A 10 7.13 -15.05 -27.18
C PHE A 10 7.44 -14.42 -28.55
N PRO A 11 7.73 -15.24 -29.58
CA PRO A 11 7.98 -14.74 -30.92
C PRO A 11 6.83 -13.86 -31.44
N GLY A 12 7.15 -12.63 -31.85
CA GLY A 12 6.15 -11.64 -32.27
C GLY A 12 5.66 -10.69 -31.18
N ALA A 13 6.13 -10.86 -29.93
CA ALA A 13 5.91 -9.86 -28.89
C ALA A 13 6.70 -8.57 -29.19
N ASN A 14 6.07 -7.42 -28.99
CA ASN A 14 6.73 -6.12 -29.05
C ASN A 14 6.91 -5.59 -27.62
N VAL A 15 8.17 -5.38 -27.21
CA VAL A 15 8.51 -4.88 -25.87
C VAL A 15 9.07 -3.46 -25.95
N VAL A 16 8.41 -2.54 -25.25
CA VAL A 16 8.85 -1.15 -25.08
C VAL A 16 9.23 -0.92 -23.62
N ILE A 17 10.42 -0.37 -23.37
CA ILE A 17 10.91 -0.04 -22.04
C ILE A 17 11.08 1.48 -21.95
N ASP A 18 10.41 2.10 -20.98
CA ASP A 18 10.63 3.49 -20.57
C ASP A 18 11.74 3.50 -19.51
N SER A 19 12.95 3.90 -19.91
CA SER A 19 14.10 3.94 -19.01
C SER A 19 14.04 5.07 -17.98
N ILE A 20 13.18 6.08 -18.17
CA ILE A 20 13.03 7.21 -17.25
C ILE A 20 12.13 6.79 -16.09
N LYS A 21 11.01 6.13 -16.39
CA LYS A 21 10.05 5.64 -15.40
C LYS A 21 10.32 4.22 -14.93
N TYR A 22 11.25 3.52 -15.57
CA TYR A 22 11.52 2.10 -15.38
C TYR A 22 10.33 1.18 -15.69
N HIS A 23 9.33 1.67 -16.42
CA HIS A 23 8.16 0.89 -16.82
C HIS A 23 8.43 0.13 -18.12
N ALA A 24 7.71 -0.96 -18.35
CA ALA A 24 7.70 -1.65 -19.63
C ALA A 24 6.28 -1.99 -20.08
N SER A 25 6.07 -2.06 -21.39
CA SER A 25 4.89 -2.63 -22.00
C SER A 25 5.26 -3.77 -22.94
N VAL A 26 4.47 -4.84 -22.88
CA VAL A 26 4.59 -6.01 -23.76
C VAL A 26 3.28 -6.13 -24.51
N GLN A 27 3.34 -5.99 -25.84
CA GLN A 27 2.20 -6.22 -26.71
C GLN A 27 2.37 -7.57 -27.41
N TYR A 28 1.37 -8.44 -27.28
CA TYR A 28 1.38 -9.78 -27.88
C TYR A 28 -0.06 -10.23 -28.16
N ASN A 29 -0.38 -10.69 -29.37
CA ASN A 29 -1.71 -11.19 -29.76
C ASN A 29 -2.89 -10.30 -29.31
N ASN A 30 -2.82 -8.99 -29.61
CA ASN A 30 -3.80 -7.98 -29.19
C ASN A 30 -3.97 -7.78 -27.68
N VAL A 31 -3.11 -8.38 -26.86
CA VAL A 31 -3.02 -8.16 -25.42
C VAL A 31 -1.88 -7.18 -25.13
N LEU A 32 -2.14 -6.25 -24.21
CA LEU A 32 -1.14 -5.31 -23.69
C LEU A 32 -0.91 -5.59 -22.20
N ILE A 33 0.30 -6.01 -21.85
CA ILE A 33 0.74 -6.20 -20.46
C ILE A 33 1.62 -5.02 -20.07
N LYS A 34 1.27 -4.34 -18.98
CA LYS A 34 2.10 -3.28 -18.37
C LYS A 34 2.88 -3.87 -17.19
N ILE A 35 4.17 -3.55 -17.13
CA ILE A 35 5.09 -3.96 -16.06
C ILE A 35 5.61 -2.67 -15.41
N GLU A 36 5.28 -2.47 -14.14
CA GLU A 36 5.58 -1.25 -13.39
C GLU A 36 6.33 -1.61 -12.10
N PRO A 37 7.67 -1.46 -12.07
CA PRO A 37 8.43 -1.66 -10.85
C PRO A 37 8.07 -0.61 -9.80
N ASN A 38 7.87 -1.04 -8.54
CA ASN A 38 7.65 -0.10 -7.46
C ASN A 38 8.96 0.58 -7.05
N THR A 39 9.06 1.88 -7.30
CA THR A 39 10.24 2.70 -6.96
C THR A 39 10.13 3.46 -5.64
N VAL A 40 9.01 3.32 -4.91
CA VAL A 40 8.72 4.06 -3.67
C VAL A 40 9.48 3.45 -2.49
N ILE A 41 9.16 2.22 -2.09
CA ILE A 41 9.78 1.59 -0.92
C ILE A 41 11.19 1.07 -1.25
N ARG A 42 11.40 0.58 -2.48
CA ARG A 42 12.64 -0.02 -3.00
C ARG A 42 13.18 -1.11 -2.07
N GLY A 43 12.58 -2.29 -2.17
CA GLY A 43 12.84 -3.45 -1.30
C GLY A 43 11.55 -3.96 -0.70
N THR A 44 11.65 -5.03 0.09
CA THR A 44 10.54 -5.58 0.88
C THR A 44 10.88 -5.52 2.36
N LEU A 45 9.87 -5.30 3.20
CA LEU A 45 9.96 -5.35 4.65
C LEU A 45 10.09 -6.80 5.13
N LEU A 46 9.32 -7.69 4.50
CA LEU A 46 9.30 -9.12 4.79
C LEU A 46 9.97 -9.90 3.64
N PRO A 47 10.46 -11.12 3.89
CA PRO A 47 10.92 -12.00 2.82
C PRO A 47 9.81 -12.26 1.79
N ALA A 48 10.19 -12.40 0.52
CA ALA A 48 9.25 -12.80 -0.52
C ALA A 48 8.72 -14.21 -0.24
N VAL A 49 7.45 -14.44 -0.57
CA VAL A 49 6.76 -15.72 -0.39
C VAL A 49 6.46 -16.35 -1.74
N GLU A 50 6.63 -17.67 -1.87
CA GLU A 50 6.19 -18.39 -3.06
C GLU A 50 4.68 -18.59 -2.98
N MET A 51 3.94 -18.07 -3.97
CA MET A 51 2.50 -18.21 -4.06
C MET A 51 2.11 -19.05 -5.27
N PRO A 52 1.36 -20.16 -5.08
CA PRO A 52 0.82 -20.92 -6.20
C PRO A 52 -0.30 -20.16 -6.92
N LEU A 53 -0.58 -20.51 -8.17
CA LEU A 53 -1.81 -20.10 -8.84
C LEU A 53 -3.04 -20.57 -8.06
N CYS A 54 -4.11 -19.79 -8.10
CA CYS A 54 -5.38 -20.21 -7.53
C CYS A 54 -5.94 -21.42 -8.30
N SER A 55 -6.67 -22.29 -7.59
CA SER A 55 -7.19 -23.55 -8.13
C SER A 55 -8.06 -23.36 -9.37
N PHE A 56 -8.75 -22.23 -9.48
CA PHE A 56 -9.50 -21.86 -10.68
C PHE A 56 -8.59 -21.74 -11.91
N LEU A 57 -7.50 -20.98 -11.82
CA LEU A 57 -6.56 -20.80 -12.95
C LEU A 57 -5.80 -22.10 -13.27
N VAL A 58 -5.45 -22.89 -12.25
CA VAL A 58 -4.80 -24.19 -12.48
C VAL A 58 -5.70 -25.10 -13.32
N LYS A 59 -7.01 -25.16 -13.01
CA LYS A 59 -7.98 -25.95 -13.78
C LYS A 59 -8.22 -25.38 -15.17
N GLU A 60 -8.39 -24.07 -15.28
CA GLU A 60 -8.68 -23.39 -16.56
C GLU A 60 -7.54 -23.55 -17.56
N PHE A 61 -6.30 -23.38 -17.11
CA PHE A 61 -5.12 -23.39 -17.98
C PHE A 61 -4.36 -24.71 -17.96
N ASN A 62 -4.81 -25.69 -17.17
CA ASN A 62 -4.14 -26.97 -16.94
C ASN A 62 -2.63 -26.80 -16.67
N ARG A 63 -2.29 -25.84 -15.80
CA ARG A 63 -0.91 -25.44 -15.53
C ARG A 63 -0.72 -25.11 -14.07
N GLU A 64 0.28 -25.74 -13.47
CA GLU A 64 0.78 -25.41 -12.14
C GLU A 64 1.98 -24.46 -12.25
N MET A 65 1.98 -23.40 -11.45
CA MET A 65 3.14 -22.54 -11.27
C MET A 65 3.06 -21.83 -9.91
N SER A 66 4.24 -21.50 -9.38
CA SER A 66 4.40 -20.63 -8.23
C SER A 66 5.23 -19.41 -8.61
N ILE A 67 4.91 -18.28 -8.00
CA ILE A 67 5.55 -17.00 -8.27
C ILE A 67 5.93 -16.37 -6.93
N ARG A 68 7.10 -15.73 -6.88
CA ARG A 68 7.51 -14.91 -5.75
C ARG A 68 6.65 -13.66 -5.64
N CYS A 69 5.94 -13.56 -4.53
CA CYS A 69 5.09 -12.44 -4.20
C CYS A 69 5.59 -11.73 -2.95
N VAL A 70 5.15 -10.50 -2.78
CA VAL A 70 5.25 -9.78 -1.51
C VAL A 70 4.38 -10.49 -0.47
N ALA A 71 4.86 -10.56 0.77
CA ALA A 71 4.10 -11.17 1.87
C ALA A 71 2.73 -10.51 2.06
N LYS A 72 1.74 -11.27 2.55
CA LYS A 72 0.33 -10.83 2.67
C LYS A 72 0.22 -9.53 3.48
N GLU A 73 0.90 -9.46 4.62
CA GLU A 73 0.89 -8.31 5.52
C GLU A 73 1.43 -7.06 4.83
N GLU A 74 2.48 -7.21 4.04
CA GLU A 74 3.14 -6.13 3.32
C GLU A 74 2.31 -5.66 2.11
N LEU A 75 1.67 -6.60 1.40
CA LEU A 75 0.72 -6.31 0.33
C LEU A 75 -0.45 -5.48 0.87
N PHE A 76 -1.09 -5.93 1.95
CA PHE A 76 -2.23 -5.23 2.53
C PHE A 76 -1.84 -3.93 3.22
N ALA A 77 -0.65 -3.82 3.82
CA ALA A 77 -0.13 -2.54 4.32
C ALA A 77 -0.05 -1.47 3.20
N GLY A 78 0.38 -1.89 2.00
CA GLY A 78 0.34 -1.06 0.80
C GLY A 78 -1.07 -0.68 0.37
N LYS A 79 -2.00 -1.65 0.36
CA LYS A 79 -3.40 -1.41 0.01
C LYS A 79 -4.10 -0.47 1.00
N LEU A 80 -3.85 -0.60 2.29
CA LEU A 80 -4.35 0.33 3.32
C LEU A 80 -3.84 1.75 3.06
N CYS A 81 -2.55 1.92 2.78
CA CYS A 81 -1.99 3.24 2.43
C CYS A 81 -2.66 3.83 1.18
N ALA A 82 -2.86 3.00 0.14
CA ALA A 82 -3.53 3.41 -1.08
C ALA A 82 -4.99 3.82 -0.86
N ALA A 83 -5.74 3.03 -0.09
CA ALA A 83 -7.13 3.30 0.26
C ALA A 83 -7.28 4.62 1.03
N LEU A 84 -6.42 4.85 2.04
CA LEU A 84 -6.44 6.09 2.83
C LEU A 84 -6.07 7.32 2.00
N GLN A 85 -5.11 7.18 1.08
CA GLN A 85 -4.58 8.30 0.31
C GLN A 85 -5.40 8.66 -0.94
N ARG A 86 -5.72 7.66 -1.76
CA ARG A 86 -6.37 7.85 -3.07
C ARG A 86 -7.88 7.68 -2.99
N GLN A 87 -8.35 6.80 -2.09
CA GLN A 87 -9.76 6.44 -1.92
C GLN A 87 -10.40 5.98 -3.23
N HIS A 88 -9.63 5.38 -4.14
CA HIS A 88 -10.20 4.82 -5.36
C HIS A 88 -11.10 3.63 -4.99
N PRO A 89 -12.27 3.47 -5.61
CA PRO A 89 -13.16 2.33 -5.39
C PRO A 89 -12.48 0.95 -5.38
N ARG A 90 -11.45 0.72 -6.22
CA ARG A 90 -10.68 -0.54 -6.24
C ARG A 90 -9.85 -0.75 -4.97
N ASP A 91 -9.20 0.31 -4.48
CA ASP A 91 -8.41 0.24 -3.25
C ASP A 91 -9.34 0.04 -2.04
N LEU A 92 -10.51 0.69 -2.02
CA LEU A 92 -11.53 0.52 -0.97
C LEU A 92 -12.15 -0.88 -1.01
N PHE A 93 -12.43 -1.40 -2.19
CA PHE A 93 -12.96 -2.76 -2.36
C PHE A 93 -11.98 -3.81 -1.87
N ASP A 94 -10.69 -3.65 -2.15
CA ASP A 94 -9.66 -4.53 -1.60
C ASP A 94 -9.65 -4.54 -0.06
N VAL A 95 -9.84 -3.38 0.56
CA VAL A 95 -9.94 -3.26 2.02
C VAL A 95 -11.26 -3.85 2.54
N LEU A 96 -12.38 -3.67 1.82
CA LEU A 96 -13.65 -4.31 2.16
C LEU A 96 -13.49 -5.84 2.21
N LEU A 97 -12.81 -6.43 1.22
CA LEU A 97 -12.53 -7.87 1.21
C LEU A 97 -11.62 -8.28 2.37
N LEU A 98 -10.58 -7.49 2.67
CA LEU A 98 -9.72 -7.72 3.83
C LEU A 98 -10.52 -7.76 5.14
N LEU A 99 -11.44 -6.81 5.33
CA LEU A 99 -12.23 -6.70 6.56
C LEU A 99 -13.28 -7.82 6.69
N ASN A 100 -13.88 -8.26 5.57
CA ASN A 100 -15.02 -9.19 5.61
C ASN A 100 -14.66 -10.65 5.34
N LYS A 101 -13.54 -10.93 4.67
CA LYS A 101 -13.22 -12.28 4.17
C LYS A 101 -11.83 -12.78 4.56
N GLU A 102 -11.01 -11.94 5.15
CA GLU A 102 -9.65 -12.26 5.59
C GLU A 102 -9.52 -12.01 7.10
N ASP A 103 -8.29 -11.98 7.61
CA ASP A 103 -7.99 -11.79 9.03
C ASP A 103 -8.23 -10.34 9.54
N GLY A 104 -8.83 -9.48 8.71
CA GLY A 104 -9.07 -8.07 9.02
C GLY A 104 -7.79 -7.29 9.36
N LEU A 105 -7.92 -6.33 10.28
CA LEU A 105 -6.82 -5.49 10.77
C LEU A 105 -6.00 -6.21 11.86
N SER A 106 -5.34 -7.32 11.49
CA SER A 106 -4.52 -8.11 12.41
C SER A 106 -3.28 -7.35 12.90
N ARG A 107 -2.70 -7.77 14.04
CA ARG A 107 -1.49 -7.13 14.59
C ARG A 107 -0.29 -7.17 13.63
N PRO A 108 0.05 -8.30 12.97
CA PRO A 108 1.15 -8.33 12.00
C PRO A 108 0.95 -7.38 10.80
N LEU A 109 -0.30 -7.23 10.35
CA LEU A 109 -0.65 -6.26 9.31
C LEU A 109 -0.45 -4.82 9.82
N LEU A 110 -0.90 -4.49 11.03
CA LEU A 110 -0.69 -3.16 11.62
C LEU A 110 0.79 -2.84 11.81
N ASP A 111 1.61 -3.82 12.21
CA ASP A 111 3.06 -3.65 12.32
C ASP A 111 3.69 -3.30 10.96
N ALA A 112 3.28 -3.98 9.89
CA ALA A 112 3.73 -3.68 8.53
C ALA A 112 3.19 -2.31 8.04
N PHE A 113 1.94 -2.01 8.36
CA PHE A 113 1.28 -0.74 8.02
C PHE A 113 2.02 0.46 8.61
N ILE A 114 2.45 0.40 9.86
CA ILE A 114 3.23 1.48 10.50
C ILE A 114 4.51 1.77 9.71
N VAL A 115 5.24 0.72 9.30
CA VAL A 115 6.44 0.87 8.47
C VAL A 115 6.10 1.49 7.10
N TYR A 116 4.99 1.08 6.50
CA TYR A 116 4.53 1.61 5.23
C TYR A 116 4.15 3.09 5.32
N VAL A 117 3.47 3.51 6.39
CA VAL A 117 3.12 4.92 6.65
C VAL A 117 4.36 5.81 6.76
N ILE A 118 5.41 5.33 7.44
CA ILE A 118 6.69 6.06 7.53
C ILE A 118 7.55 5.93 6.26
N SER A 119 7.12 5.14 5.28
CA SER A 119 7.78 5.01 3.97
C SER A 119 7.08 5.84 2.88
N GLN A 120 5.84 6.30 3.09
CA GLN A 120 5.13 7.12 2.11
C GLN A 120 5.68 8.54 2.02
N GLY A 121 5.59 9.16 0.84
CA GLY A 121 5.95 10.57 0.64
C GLY A 121 4.99 11.57 1.31
N LYS A 122 3.77 11.14 1.66
CA LYS A 122 2.75 11.99 2.29
C LYS A 122 3.01 12.24 3.79
N PRO A 123 2.54 13.38 4.34
CA PRO A 123 2.55 13.63 5.78
C PRO A 123 1.80 12.53 6.54
N ILE A 124 2.37 12.07 7.65
CA ILE A 124 1.83 10.93 8.42
C ILE A 124 0.43 11.26 8.95
N ASN A 125 0.19 12.49 9.40
CA ASN A 125 -1.12 12.93 9.89
C ASN A 125 -2.20 12.89 8.79
N GLU A 126 -1.85 13.19 7.54
CA GLU A 126 -2.78 13.10 6.40
C GLU A 126 -3.06 11.65 6.00
N MET A 127 -2.11 10.74 6.21
CA MET A 127 -2.33 9.30 5.99
C MET A 127 -3.27 8.71 7.03
N LEU A 128 -3.12 9.11 8.30
CA LEU A 128 -3.90 8.57 9.42
C LEU A 128 -5.26 9.25 9.61
N ASN A 129 -5.44 10.46 9.09
CA ASN A 129 -6.69 11.19 9.11
C ASN A 129 -6.90 11.93 7.76
N PRO A 130 -7.20 11.18 6.70
CA PRO A 130 -7.33 11.75 5.35
C PRO A 130 -8.63 12.53 5.20
N ASN A 131 -8.63 13.50 4.28
CA ASN A 131 -9.88 14.13 3.82
C ASN A 131 -10.69 13.12 3.03
N ILE A 132 -12.01 13.10 3.21
CA ILE A 132 -12.92 12.24 2.44
C ILE A 132 -13.10 12.85 1.05
N HIS A 133 -12.93 12.03 0.01
CA HIS A 133 -13.17 12.39 -1.38
C HIS A 133 -14.54 11.87 -1.83
N ASP A 134 -15.20 12.62 -2.71
CA ASP A 134 -16.34 12.09 -3.45
C ASP A 134 -15.83 11.08 -4.51
N ILE A 135 -16.34 9.86 -4.42
CA ILE A 135 -15.93 8.72 -5.25
C ILE A 135 -17.03 8.23 -6.19
N GLU A 136 -18.21 8.88 -6.23
CA GLU A 136 -19.37 8.41 -7.00
C GLU A 136 -19.04 8.27 -8.49
N ASN A 137 -18.46 9.32 -9.08
CA ASN A 137 -18.08 9.31 -10.50
C ASN A 137 -17.01 8.24 -10.81
N LEU A 138 -16.05 8.02 -9.90
CA LEU A 138 -15.04 6.98 -10.07
C LEU A 138 -15.66 5.58 -9.95
N PHE A 139 -16.63 5.41 -9.05
CA PHE A 139 -17.34 4.16 -8.86
C PHE A 139 -18.12 3.78 -10.12
N VAL A 140 -18.95 4.69 -10.63
CA VAL A 140 -19.80 4.44 -11.81
C VAL A 140 -18.96 4.14 -13.05
N ASN A 141 -17.92 4.93 -13.30
CA ASN A 141 -17.18 4.86 -14.57
C ASN A 141 -15.99 3.89 -14.55
N GLN A 142 -15.45 3.56 -13.38
CA GLN A 142 -14.18 2.81 -13.27
C GLN A 142 -14.22 1.63 -12.30
N PHE A 143 -15.38 1.27 -11.75
CA PHE A 143 -15.49 0.11 -10.85
C PHE A 143 -16.75 -0.71 -11.08
N LYS A 144 -17.89 -0.07 -11.32
CA LYS A 144 -19.16 -0.76 -11.57
C LYS A 144 -19.01 -1.76 -12.73
N GLY A 145 -19.34 -3.02 -12.47
CA GLY A 145 -19.21 -4.11 -13.44
C GLY A 145 -17.82 -4.75 -13.55
N MET A 146 -16.82 -4.31 -12.78
CA MET A 146 -15.48 -4.94 -12.79
C MET A 146 -15.41 -6.25 -11.99
N THR A 147 -16.26 -6.43 -10.99
CA THR A 147 -16.23 -7.60 -10.10
C THR A 147 -17.25 -8.64 -10.53
N LYS A 148 -16.88 -9.93 -10.42
CA LYS A 148 -17.80 -11.07 -10.62
C LYS A 148 -18.60 -11.43 -9.37
N MET A 149 -18.32 -10.78 -8.24
CA MET A 149 -19.06 -10.94 -6.99
C MET A 149 -20.40 -10.20 -7.08
N ASP A 150 -21.40 -10.67 -6.31
CA ASP A 150 -22.69 -10.00 -6.15
C ASP A 150 -22.50 -8.50 -5.84
N ALA A 151 -23.44 -7.68 -6.32
CA ALA A 151 -23.28 -6.25 -6.51
C ALA A 151 -22.75 -5.53 -5.25
N ILE A 152 -21.47 -5.13 -5.30
CA ILE A 152 -20.91 -4.18 -4.35
C ILE A 152 -21.51 -2.81 -4.68
N GLU A 153 -22.22 -2.24 -3.72
CA GLU A 153 -22.84 -0.94 -3.88
C GLU A 153 -21.86 0.17 -3.46
N LEU A 154 -22.12 1.39 -3.93
CA LEU A 154 -21.31 2.55 -3.58
C LEU A 154 -21.25 2.74 -2.06
N GLU A 155 -22.38 2.51 -1.38
CA GLU A 155 -22.53 2.67 0.06
C GLU A 155 -21.56 1.77 0.86
N ASP A 156 -21.29 0.55 0.38
CA ASP A 156 -20.34 -0.36 1.03
C ASP A 156 -18.92 0.24 1.06
N LEU A 157 -18.53 0.90 -0.04
CA LEU A 157 -17.21 1.53 -0.17
C LEU A 157 -17.14 2.84 0.63
N LEU A 158 -18.24 3.60 0.70
CA LEU A 158 -18.33 4.82 1.51
C LEU A 158 -18.21 4.50 3.00
N GLN A 159 -18.78 3.39 3.47
CA GLN A 159 -18.62 2.94 4.85
C GLN A 159 -17.17 2.61 5.18
N VAL A 160 -16.47 1.86 4.31
CA VAL A 160 -15.04 1.58 4.47
C VAL A 160 -14.23 2.87 4.48
N GLN A 161 -14.44 3.76 3.52
CA GLN A 161 -13.75 5.05 3.42
C GLN A 161 -13.89 5.88 4.70
N LYS A 162 -15.10 5.92 5.27
CA LYS A 162 -15.42 6.70 6.47
C LYS A 162 -14.83 6.10 7.75
N ASN A 163 -14.89 4.78 7.90
CA ASN A 163 -14.59 4.12 9.19
C ASN A 163 -13.12 3.72 9.32
N LEU A 164 -12.46 3.35 8.21
CA LEU A 164 -11.12 2.76 8.21
C LEU A 164 -10.07 3.58 8.98
N PRO A 165 -9.97 4.93 8.82
CA PRO A 165 -8.95 5.70 9.55
C PRO A 165 -9.11 5.56 11.08
N GLN A 166 -10.35 5.62 11.57
CA GLN A 166 -10.63 5.56 13.00
C GLN A 166 -10.47 4.14 13.55
N GLU A 167 -10.82 3.11 12.78
CA GLU A 167 -10.58 1.71 13.15
C GLU A 167 -9.09 1.43 13.36
N ILE A 168 -8.24 1.84 12.40
CA ILE A 168 -6.79 1.71 12.50
C ILE A 168 -6.26 2.44 13.74
N LEU A 169 -6.67 3.70 13.95
CA LEU A 169 -6.21 4.51 15.09
C LEU A 169 -6.63 3.92 16.45
N ASN A 170 -7.79 3.26 16.53
CA ASN A 170 -8.26 2.60 17.76
C ASN A 170 -7.42 1.36 18.10
N LEU A 171 -6.84 0.70 17.09
CA LEU A 171 -6.01 -0.49 17.27
C LEU A 171 -4.54 -0.15 17.57
N PHE A 172 -4.13 1.11 17.42
CA PHE A 172 -2.78 1.54 17.78
C PHE A 172 -2.57 1.51 19.30
N THR A 173 -1.56 0.78 19.71
CA THR A 173 -1.06 0.75 21.09
C THR A 173 -0.34 2.05 21.43
N GLN A 174 -0.04 2.24 22.72
CA GLN A 174 0.80 3.37 23.12
C GLN A 174 2.22 3.29 22.55
N ALA A 175 2.76 2.08 22.36
CA ALA A 175 4.06 1.87 21.73
C ALA A 175 4.05 2.33 20.26
N ASP A 176 3.00 1.97 19.51
CA ASP A 176 2.82 2.41 18.12
C ASP A 176 2.79 3.94 18.01
N LYS A 177 1.97 4.59 18.85
CA LYS A 177 1.83 6.05 18.88
C LYS A 177 3.14 6.75 19.26
N ALA A 178 3.82 6.24 20.29
CA ALA A 178 5.12 6.75 20.74
C ALA A 178 6.19 6.60 19.65
N PHE A 179 6.24 5.46 18.95
CA PHE A 179 7.14 5.27 17.82
C PHE A 179 6.87 6.26 16.70
N ILE A 180 5.60 6.39 16.26
CA ILE A 180 5.23 7.28 15.15
C ILE A 180 5.55 8.74 15.49
N SER A 181 5.23 9.19 16.72
CA SER A 181 5.59 10.54 17.20
C SER A 181 7.12 10.71 17.25
N GLY A 182 7.85 9.76 17.84
CA GLY A 182 9.31 9.78 17.90
C GLY A 182 9.97 9.83 16.52
N PHE A 183 9.44 9.06 15.56
CA PHE A 183 9.88 9.08 14.17
C PHE A 183 9.71 10.46 13.55
N LYS A 184 8.53 11.09 13.73
CA LYS A 184 8.25 12.44 13.24
C LYS A 184 9.17 13.48 13.89
N LYS A 185 9.54 13.29 15.16
CA LYS A 185 10.48 14.11 15.93
C LYS A 185 11.95 13.85 15.61
N GLY A 186 12.25 12.95 14.67
CA GLY A 186 13.62 12.61 14.27
C GLY A 186 14.38 11.75 15.30
N LYS A 187 13.69 11.23 16.31
CA LYS A 187 14.24 10.38 17.38
C LYS A 187 13.37 9.11 17.56
N PRO A 188 13.17 8.28 16.52
CA PRO A 188 12.40 7.04 16.66
C PRO A 188 13.11 6.05 17.59
N ASP A 189 12.36 5.47 18.51
CA ASP A 189 12.81 4.30 19.27
C ASP A 189 12.41 3.02 18.53
N TRP A 190 13.37 2.43 17.82
CA TRP A 190 13.15 1.23 17.00
C TRP A 190 12.80 -0.02 17.81
N HIS A 191 12.96 -0.02 19.14
CA HIS A 191 12.53 -1.14 19.99
C HIS A 191 11.01 -1.18 20.19
N LEU A 192 10.30 -0.10 19.83
CA LEU A 192 8.84 -0.01 19.97
C LEU A 192 8.07 -0.61 18.79
N ILE A 193 8.75 -1.11 17.76
CA ILE A 193 8.11 -1.74 16.59
C ILE A 193 8.61 -3.15 16.35
N ALA A 194 7.78 -3.98 15.69
CA ALA A 194 8.13 -5.35 15.35
C ALA A 194 9.32 -5.46 14.36
N TYR A 195 9.55 -4.44 13.54
CA TYR A 195 10.49 -4.50 12.41
C TYR A 195 11.58 -3.43 12.49
N PRO A 196 12.51 -3.49 13.47
CA PRO A 196 13.57 -2.49 13.64
C PRO A 196 14.53 -2.41 12.44
N HIS A 197 14.61 -3.46 11.61
CA HIS A 197 15.40 -3.44 10.37
C HIS A 197 14.82 -2.50 9.31
N ALA A 198 13.57 -2.06 9.44
CA ALA A 198 12.94 -1.08 8.56
C ALA A 198 13.73 0.24 8.45
N LYS A 199 14.56 0.57 9.45
CA LYS A 199 15.52 1.71 9.39
C LYS A 199 16.50 1.66 8.22
N ALA A 200 16.69 0.47 7.63
CA ALA A 200 17.55 0.29 6.46
C ALA A 200 16.84 0.59 5.14
N LEU A 201 15.50 0.65 5.13
CA LEU A 201 14.73 0.87 3.90
C LEU A 201 15.00 2.26 3.32
N PRO A 202 15.25 2.37 1.99
CA PRO A 202 15.54 3.65 1.35
C PRO A 202 14.46 4.71 1.59
N ALA A 203 13.19 4.33 1.52
CA ALA A 203 12.07 5.25 1.72
C ALA A 203 12.00 5.82 3.15
N VAL A 204 12.26 4.97 4.14
CA VAL A 204 12.29 5.36 5.56
C VAL A 204 13.42 6.37 5.80
N ARG A 205 14.64 6.06 5.32
CA ARG A 205 15.78 6.97 5.40
C ARG A 205 15.51 8.30 4.70
N TRP A 206 14.91 8.23 3.51
CA TRP A 206 14.55 9.41 2.74
C TRP A 206 13.56 10.31 3.50
N LYS A 207 12.54 9.73 4.12
CA LYS A 207 11.57 10.49 4.92
C LYS A 207 12.25 11.15 6.12
N GLN A 208 13.14 10.46 6.83
CA GLN A 208 13.91 11.04 7.93
C GLN A 208 14.80 12.20 7.48
N LEU A 209 15.51 12.05 6.35
CA LEU A 209 16.33 13.12 5.77
C LEU A 209 15.49 14.35 5.43
N ASN A 210 14.28 14.17 4.91
CA ASN A 210 13.38 15.29 4.61
C ASN A 210 12.87 15.99 5.86
N LEU A 211 12.61 15.25 6.94
CA LEU A 211 12.22 15.84 8.23
C LEU A 211 13.34 16.73 8.79
N GLN A 212 14.60 16.31 8.69
CA GLN A 212 15.76 17.08 9.15
C GLN A 212 15.99 18.38 8.35
N LYS A 213 15.49 18.44 7.11
CA LYS A 213 15.59 19.63 6.24
C LYS A 213 14.41 20.59 6.41
N MET A 214 13.42 20.27 7.24
CA MET A 214 12.28 21.15 7.45
C MET A 214 12.68 22.40 8.24
N GLU A 215 12.08 23.53 7.86
CA GLU A 215 12.15 24.76 8.63
C GLU A 215 11.54 24.56 10.03
N SER A 216 12.18 25.10 11.07
CA SER A 216 11.82 24.86 12.48
C SER A 216 10.33 25.09 12.79
N GLN A 217 9.74 26.18 12.29
CA GLN A 217 8.32 26.48 12.54
C GLN A 217 7.39 25.46 11.88
N LYS A 218 7.63 25.14 10.60
CA LYS A 218 6.84 24.13 9.87
C LYS A 218 7.02 22.73 10.45
N TYR A 219 8.21 22.43 10.93
CA TYR A 219 8.52 21.17 11.59
C TYR A 219 7.69 21.00 12.87
N GLN A 220 7.66 22.01 13.72
CA GLN A 220 6.89 22.02 14.96
C GLN A 220 5.38 21.88 14.69
N GLN A 221 4.83 22.66 13.75
CA GLN A 221 3.43 22.55 13.34
C GLN A 221 3.09 21.15 12.81
N ALA A 222 4.02 20.51 12.09
CA ALA A 222 3.80 19.16 11.56
C ALA A 222 3.86 18.07 12.65
N ILE A 223 4.57 18.29 13.75
CA ILE A 223 4.53 17.43 14.94
C ILE A 223 3.17 17.60 15.62
N GLU A 224 2.74 18.82 15.90
CA GLU A 224 1.47 19.12 16.58
C GLU A 224 0.27 18.53 15.84
N LYS A 225 0.22 18.69 14.50
CA LYS A 225 -0.83 18.10 13.66
C LYS A 225 -0.87 16.57 13.75
N LEU A 226 0.29 15.92 13.86
CA LEU A 226 0.35 14.47 14.00
C LEU A 226 -0.09 14.03 15.40
N GLU A 227 0.38 14.70 16.44
CA GLU A 227 0.02 14.36 17.81
C GLU A 227 -1.47 14.57 18.08
N ALA A 228 -2.08 15.61 17.49
CA ALA A 228 -3.52 15.83 17.54
C ALA A 228 -4.32 14.66 16.92
N VAL A 229 -3.77 13.97 15.91
CA VAL A 229 -4.40 12.78 15.32
C VAL A 229 -4.16 11.54 16.18
N LEU A 230 -2.94 11.31 16.66
CA LEU A 230 -2.59 10.10 17.43
C LEU A 230 -3.22 10.05 18.82
N TYR A 231 -3.32 11.20 19.48
CA TYR A 231 -3.75 11.33 20.88
C TYR A 231 -5.09 12.04 21.03
N ARG A 232 -5.89 12.11 19.95
CA ARG A 232 -7.25 12.63 20.04
C ARG A 232 -8.02 11.85 21.10
N VAL A 233 -8.38 12.53 22.18
CA VAL A 233 -9.27 11.98 23.20
C VAL A 233 -10.66 11.92 22.57
N LYS A 234 -11.30 10.74 22.64
CA LYS A 234 -12.70 10.57 22.27
C LYS A 234 -13.59 11.22 23.32
#